data_AF-A0A2X2DH82-F1
#
_entry.id   AF-A0A2X2DH82-F1
#
_cell.length_a   1.000
_cell.length_b   1.000
_cell.length_c   1.000
_cell.angle_alpha   90.00
_cell.angle_beta   90.00
_cell.angle_gamma   90.00
#
_symmetry.space_group_name_H-M   'P 1'
#
loop_
_entity.id
_entity.type
_entity.pdbx_description
1 polymer ?
#
loop_
_entity_poly.entity_id
_entity_poly.type
_entity_poly.pdbx_seq_one_letter_code
_entity_poly.pdbx_strand_id
1 'polypeptide(L)'
;MQSQLMLDNSMMIQILLERLKAGIVDREEMQRELRAAVTKALANFSGQITSRSKLNAIIAELKRELSPVLTSYSEHLLQSVLDIGVESSQLEVDSLSQIVTNEVSKPDAEKVKKAILNVPLILTAWGGSLFLKKFISSWVTSSIQQVENQTVLAMAAQSNIQVLQSTINGAAIDKTQVSTSTISRITYNYRTIANTAIQHAHTCAAQEFYKENDDLIKEEEFSAILDNKTSSTCRALSGNRYPVGAGPMPPLHPNCRSQRLPILNDKFANLIITKPIGRSEWGEESYYEWLSRQPAKRQDLILGPTRGKLFRDGGLSPERFAQLQLHKNFKPMTLKDMQKFAPKAFERAGIELK
;
A
#
# COMPACT_ATOMS: atom_id res chain seq x y z
N MET A 1 -4.06 21.03 -20.21
CA MET A 1 -5.19 21.16 -19.26
C MET A 1 -5.84 19.81 -18.95
N GLN A 2 -6.24 19.01 -19.96
CA GLN A 2 -6.78 17.65 -19.79
C GLN A 2 -5.82 16.71 -19.04
N SER A 3 -4.54 16.77 -19.42
CA SER A 3 -3.47 15.98 -18.80
C SER A 3 -3.28 16.33 -17.33
N GLN A 4 -3.59 17.56 -16.90
CA GLN A 4 -3.41 17.98 -15.51
C GLN A 4 -4.48 17.37 -14.60
N LEU A 5 -5.74 17.38 -15.00
CA LEU A 5 -6.82 16.83 -14.18
C LEU A 5 -6.73 15.29 -14.05
N MET A 6 -6.35 14.59 -15.14
CA MET A 6 -6.07 13.15 -15.10
C MET A 6 -4.90 12.84 -14.17
N LEU A 7 -3.83 13.64 -14.29
CA LEU A 7 -2.65 13.52 -13.45
C LEU A 7 -2.99 13.75 -11.97
N ASP A 8 -3.73 14.80 -11.64
CA ASP A 8 -4.12 15.12 -10.26
C ASP A 8 -4.96 14.00 -9.63
N ASN A 9 -5.91 13.45 -10.40
CA ASN A 9 -6.74 12.32 -9.98
C ASN A 9 -5.90 11.06 -9.75
N SER A 10 -5.04 10.70 -10.70
CA SER A 10 -4.19 9.52 -10.58
C SER A 10 -3.17 9.68 -9.44
N MET A 11 -2.64 10.89 -9.23
CA MET A 11 -1.79 11.20 -8.08
C MET A 11 -2.53 11.01 -6.76
N MET A 12 -3.79 11.42 -6.68
CA MET A 12 -4.63 11.17 -5.50
C MET A 12 -4.78 9.67 -5.23
N ILE A 13 -5.14 8.89 -6.24
CA ILE A 13 -5.29 7.43 -6.10
C ILE A 13 -3.99 6.81 -5.60
N GLN A 14 -2.85 7.18 -6.17
CA GLN A 14 -1.55 6.70 -5.70
C GLN A 14 -1.26 7.12 -4.25
N ILE A 15 -1.61 8.35 -3.83
CA ILE A 15 -1.44 8.79 -2.44
C ILE A 15 -2.31 7.95 -1.49
N LEU A 16 -3.56 7.67 -1.85
CA LEU A 16 -4.46 6.83 -1.06
C LEU A 16 -3.90 5.40 -0.95
N LEU A 17 -3.37 4.87 -2.04
CA LEU A 17 -2.72 3.57 -2.07
C LEU A 17 -1.49 3.53 -1.16
N GLU A 18 -0.65 4.58 -1.16
CA GLU A 18 0.51 4.66 -0.24
C GLU A 18 0.08 4.76 1.23
N ARG A 19 -1.02 5.45 1.54
CA ARG A 19 -1.59 5.49 2.90
C ARG A 19 -2.09 4.12 3.34
N LEU A 20 -2.78 3.40 2.45
CA LEU A 20 -3.24 2.03 2.69
C LEU A 20 -2.05 1.10 2.96
N LYS A 21 -1.03 1.12 2.09
CA LYS A 21 0.22 0.35 2.25
C LYS A 21 0.93 0.63 3.58
N ALA A 22 0.87 1.86 4.08
CA ALA A 22 1.46 2.21 5.37
C ALA A 22 0.71 1.59 6.57
N GLY A 23 -0.59 1.32 6.43
CA GLY A 23 -1.45 0.77 7.49
C GLY A 23 -1.72 -0.74 7.42
N ILE A 24 -1.42 -1.40 6.29
CA ILE A 24 -1.84 -2.80 6.05
C ILE A 24 -1.09 -3.85 6.89
N VAL A 25 0.06 -3.51 7.47
CA VAL A 25 0.86 -4.45 8.26
C VAL A 25 0.93 -4.03 9.72
N ASP A 26 0.25 -4.77 10.61
CA ASP A 26 0.53 -4.71 12.05
C ASP A 26 1.85 -5.44 12.34
N ARG A 27 2.93 -4.66 12.41
CA ARG A 27 4.26 -5.18 12.66
C ARG A 27 4.48 -5.63 14.10
N GLU A 28 3.72 -5.10 15.05
CA GLU A 28 3.91 -5.47 16.46
C GLU A 28 3.26 -6.82 16.75
N GLU A 29 2.04 -7.03 16.26
CA GLU A 29 1.33 -8.30 16.41
C GLU A 29 2.07 -9.45 15.73
N MET A 30 2.48 -9.27 14.47
CA MET A 30 3.25 -10.29 13.74
C MET A 30 4.56 -10.66 14.47
N GLN A 31 5.28 -9.67 15.00
CA GLN A 31 6.50 -9.94 15.77
C GLN A 31 6.19 -10.72 17.06
N ARG A 32 5.09 -10.41 17.75
CA ARG A 32 4.67 -11.16 18.96
C ARG A 32 4.39 -12.62 18.62
N GLU A 33 3.60 -12.88 17.58
CA GLU A 33 3.22 -14.24 17.19
C GLU A 33 4.43 -15.07 16.73
N LEU A 34 5.30 -14.50 15.89
CA LEU A 34 6.51 -15.20 15.42
C LEU A 34 7.45 -15.51 16.59
N ARG A 35 7.60 -14.59 17.56
CA ARG A 35 8.44 -14.82 18.75
C ARG A 35 7.87 -15.89 19.67
N ALA A 36 6.55 -15.92 19.82
CA ALA A 36 5.86 -16.96 20.56
C ALA A 36 6.09 -18.32 19.90
N ALA A 37 5.99 -18.41 18.58
CA ALA A 37 6.28 -19.62 17.81
C ALA A 37 7.74 -20.09 17.98
N VAL A 38 8.73 -19.19 17.91
CA VAL A 38 10.13 -19.52 18.16
C VAL A 38 10.36 -20.01 19.59
N THR A 39 9.76 -19.34 20.57
CA THR A 39 9.87 -19.73 21.98
C THR A 39 9.30 -21.12 22.21
N LYS A 40 8.14 -21.42 21.63
CA LYS A 40 7.50 -22.72 21.69
C LYS A 40 8.34 -23.80 21.01
N ALA A 41 8.90 -23.52 19.83
CA ALA A 41 9.77 -24.45 19.11
C ALA A 41 11.05 -24.81 19.89
N LEU A 42 11.62 -23.84 20.61
CA LEU A 42 12.89 -24.02 21.33
C LEU A 42 12.73 -24.55 22.76
N ALA A 43 11.50 -24.62 23.29
CA ALA A 43 11.23 -24.95 24.69
C ALA A 43 11.82 -26.29 25.18
N ASN A 44 11.90 -27.28 24.29
CA ASN A 44 12.38 -28.63 24.62
C ASN A 44 13.89 -28.82 24.35
N PHE A 45 14.61 -27.76 23.99
CA PHE A 45 16.04 -27.81 23.71
C PHE A 45 16.83 -27.02 24.76
N SER A 46 17.99 -27.54 25.15
CA SER A 46 18.90 -26.88 26.10
C SER A 46 20.37 -27.08 25.71
N GLY A 47 21.28 -26.26 26.25
CA GLY A 47 22.71 -26.39 26.01
C GLY A 47 23.19 -25.99 24.61
N GLN A 48 24.42 -26.36 24.25
CA GLN A 48 25.05 -26.01 22.97
C GLN A 48 24.54 -26.87 21.80
N ILE A 49 24.55 -26.30 20.59
CA ILE A 49 24.22 -27.01 19.34
C ILE A 49 25.50 -27.66 18.80
N THR A 50 25.80 -28.88 19.23
CA THR A 50 27.09 -29.55 18.95
C THR A 50 27.03 -30.63 17.87
N SER A 51 25.84 -31.02 17.41
CA SER A 51 25.66 -32.11 16.44
C SER A 51 24.66 -31.78 15.35
N ARG A 52 24.87 -32.36 14.15
CA ARG A 52 23.92 -32.23 13.03
C ARG A 52 22.54 -32.78 13.36
N SER A 53 22.46 -33.83 14.16
CA SER A 53 21.18 -34.40 14.61
C SER A 53 20.37 -33.39 15.41
N LYS A 54 21.02 -32.71 16.38
CA LYS A 54 20.38 -31.66 17.18
C LYS A 54 20.00 -30.44 16.33
N LEU A 55 20.88 -30.01 15.43
CA LEU A 55 20.58 -28.94 14.46
C LEU A 55 19.30 -29.26 13.65
N ASN A 56 19.23 -30.46 13.07
CA ASN A 56 18.09 -30.87 12.24
C ASN A 56 16.79 -30.95 13.05
N ALA A 57 16.85 -31.44 14.30
CA ALA A 57 15.70 -31.47 15.19
C ALA A 57 15.19 -30.06 15.52
N ILE A 58 16.09 -29.12 15.81
CA ILE A 58 15.74 -27.71 16.06
C ILE A 58 15.11 -27.07 14.82
N ILE A 59 15.71 -27.27 13.64
CA ILE A 59 15.17 -26.76 12.38
C ILE A 59 13.76 -27.31 12.12
N ALA A 60 13.54 -28.60 12.33
CA ALA A 60 12.25 -29.22 12.14
C ALA A 60 11.17 -28.61 13.04
N GLU A 61 11.49 -28.40 14.33
CA GLU A 61 10.57 -27.78 15.29
C GLU A 61 10.31 -26.30 14.99
N LEU A 62 11.34 -25.52 14.65
CA LEU A 62 11.20 -24.13 14.22
C LEU A 62 10.28 -24.04 13.00
N LYS A 63 10.49 -24.90 11.99
CA LYS A 63 9.64 -24.97 10.80
C LYS A 63 8.20 -25.36 11.15
N ARG A 64 8.01 -26.34 12.03
CA ARG A 64 6.69 -26.82 12.45
C ARG A 64 5.87 -25.72 13.12
N GLU A 65 6.47 -24.92 14.00
CA GLU A 65 5.77 -23.85 14.73
C GLU A 65 5.64 -22.55 13.94
N LEU A 66 6.62 -22.18 13.11
CA LEU A 66 6.57 -20.93 12.33
C LEU A 66 5.70 -21.03 11.09
N SER A 67 5.62 -22.20 10.43
CA SER A 67 4.92 -22.33 9.15
C SER A 67 3.45 -21.94 9.23
N PRO A 68 2.65 -22.37 10.24
CA PRO A 68 1.25 -21.97 10.35
C PRO A 68 1.05 -20.45 10.48
N VAL A 69 1.89 -19.78 11.29
CA VAL A 69 1.83 -18.32 11.48
C VAL A 69 2.14 -17.61 10.17
N LEU A 70 3.25 -17.97 9.51
CA LEU A 70 3.65 -17.38 8.24
C LEU A 70 2.62 -17.63 7.13
N THR A 71 2.09 -18.85 7.02
CA THR A 71 1.07 -19.18 6.02
C THR A 71 -0.22 -18.40 6.25
N SER A 72 -0.66 -18.25 7.51
CA SER A 72 -1.85 -17.45 7.85
C SER A 72 -1.73 -16.00 7.34
N TYR A 73 -0.61 -15.32 7.63
CA TYR A 73 -0.35 -13.98 7.11
C TYR A 73 -0.28 -13.95 5.58
N SER A 74 0.31 -14.97 4.96
CA SER A 74 0.42 -15.09 3.50
C SER A 74 -0.95 -15.20 2.83
N GLU A 75 -1.86 -16.02 3.38
CA GLU A 75 -3.22 -16.22 2.88
C GLU A 75 -4.08 -14.98 3.11
N HIS A 76 -3.99 -14.38 4.29
CA HIS A 76 -4.70 -13.14 4.60
C HIS A 76 -4.27 -12.00 3.67
N LEU A 77 -2.96 -11.86 3.39
CA LEU A 77 -2.46 -10.87 2.45
C LEU A 77 -3.02 -11.11 1.04
N LEU A 78 -3.04 -12.36 0.57
CA LEU A 78 -3.56 -12.68 -0.76
C LEU A 78 -5.03 -12.25 -0.90
N GLN A 79 -5.86 -12.56 0.10
CA GLN A 79 -7.26 -12.16 0.10
C GLN A 79 -7.40 -10.63 0.12
N SER A 80 -6.72 -9.95 1.04
CA SER A 80 -6.73 -8.49 1.14
C SER A 80 -6.29 -7.81 -0.17
N VAL A 81 -5.26 -8.34 -0.85
CA VAL A 81 -4.79 -7.80 -2.13
C VAL A 81 -5.85 -7.92 -3.24
N LEU A 82 -6.63 -9.00 -3.26
CA LEU A 82 -7.74 -9.17 -4.21
C LEU A 82 -8.86 -8.17 -3.93
N ASP A 83 -9.23 -8.00 -2.67
CA ASP A 83 -10.29 -7.07 -2.27
C ASP A 83 -9.87 -5.62 -2.55
N ILE A 84 -8.64 -5.24 -2.22
CA ILE A 84 -8.05 -3.93 -2.55
C ILE A 84 -8.03 -3.69 -4.07
N GLY A 85 -7.79 -4.73 -4.87
CA GLY A 85 -7.85 -4.63 -6.33
C GLY A 85 -9.25 -4.28 -6.84
N VAL A 86 -10.29 -4.92 -6.29
CA VAL A 86 -11.69 -4.61 -6.64
C VAL A 86 -12.08 -3.19 -6.17
N GLU A 87 -11.64 -2.78 -4.98
CA GLU A 87 -11.85 -1.40 -4.51
C GLU A 87 -11.10 -0.38 -5.38
N SER A 88 -9.88 -0.73 -5.82
CA SER A 88 -9.07 0.11 -6.71
C SER A 88 -9.77 0.36 -8.05
N SER A 89 -10.42 -0.64 -8.65
CA SER A 89 -11.17 -0.42 -9.90
C SER A 89 -12.37 0.51 -9.68
N GLN A 90 -13.03 0.45 -8.52
CA GLN A 90 -14.09 1.40 -8.17
C GLN A 90 -13.54 2.82 -7.99
N LEU A 91 -12.35 2.98 -7.41
CA LEU A 91 -11.70 4.28 -7.30
C LEU A 91 -11.40 4.89 -8.66
N GLU A 92 -10.97 4.09 -9.64
CA GLU A 92 -10.76 4.56 -11.01
C GLU A 92 -12.07 5.02 -11.68
N VAL A 93 -13.15 4.23 -11.53
CA VAL A 93 -14.48 4.60 -12.01
C VAL A 93 -14.95 5.92 -11.39
N ASP A 94 -14.86 6.03 -10.06
CA ASP A 94 -15.27 7.23 -9.32
C ASP A 94 -14.46 8.45 -9.71
N SER A 95 -13.17 8.25 -10.00
CA SER A 95 -12.23 9.29 -10.43
C SER A 95 -12.58 9.80 -11.83
N LEU A 96 -12.78 8.90 -12.80
CA LEU A 96 -13.08 9.25 -14.18
C LEU A 96 -14.50 9.82 -14.34
N SER A 97 -15.49 9.28 -13.63
CA SER A 97 -16.89 9.74 -13.70
C SER A 97 -17.06 11.19 -13.22
N GLN A 98 -16.12 11.73 -12.46
CA GLN A 98 -16.17 13.12 -11.98
C GLN A 98 -15.68 14.14 -13.01
N ILE A 99 -15.07 13.68 -14.10
CA ILE A 99 -14.29 14.53 -15.02
C ILE A 99 -14.73 14.35 -16.48
N VAL A 100 -15.45 13.27 -16.79
CA VAL A 100 -16.12 13.05 -18.09
C VAL A 100 -17.63 13.11 -17.92
N THR A 101 -18.33 13.51 -18.98
CA THR A 101 -19.80 13.50 -19.04
C THR A 101 -20.37 12.20 -19.62
N ASN A 102 -19.54 11.38 -20.24
CA ASN A 102 -19.88 10.06 -20.74
C ASN A 102 -20.14 9.07 -19.60
N GLU A 103 -20.89 8.02 -19.92
CA GLU A 103 -20.99 6.85 -19.07
C GLU A 103 -19.61 6.19 -18.96
N VAL A 104 -19.21 5.85 -17.73
CA VAL A 104 -17.96 5.17 -17.42
C VAL A 104 -18.28 3.74 -17.03
N SER A 105 -17.75 2.79 -17.77
CA SER A 105 -17.92 1.37 -17.54
C SER A 105 -17.12 0.91 -16.33
N LYS A 106 -17.74 0.09 -15.48
CA LYS A 106 -17.09 -0.56 -14.34
C LYS A 106 -16.70 -2.01 -14.71
N PRO A 107 -15.43 -2.41 -14.52
CA PRO A 107 -15.03 -3.81 -14.68
C PRO A 107 -15.73 -4.73 -13.70
N ASP A 108 -16.08 -5.93 -14.17
CA ASP A 108 -16.57 -7.01 -13.30
C ASP A 108 -15.53 -7.40 -12.24
N ALA A 109 -15.98 -7.63 -11.01
CA ALA A 109 -15.10 -7.90 -9.87
C ALA A 109 -14.33 -9.22 -10.04
N GLU A 110 -14.95 -10.26 -10.60
CA GLU A 110 -14.29 -11.55 -10.83
C GLU A 110 -13.29 -11.45 -12.00
N LYS A 111 -13.57 -10.62 -13.00
CA LYS A 111 -12.59 -10.28 -14.05
C LYS A 111 -11.34 -9.63 -13.46
N VAL A 112 -11.50 -8.63 -12.57
CA VAL A 112 -10.39 -7.96 -11.89
C VAL A 112 -9.57 -8.95 -11.06
N LYS A 113 -10.21 -9.78 -10.22
CA LYS A 113 -9.51 -10.81 -9.42
C LYS A 113 -8.73 -11.79 -10.30
N LYS A 114 -9.33 -12.25 -11.41
CA LYS A 114 -8.65 -13.13 -12.37
C LYS A 114 -7.43 -12.46 -13.00
N ALA A 115 -7.53 -11.18 -13.37
CA ALA A 115 -6.38 -10.43 -13.90
C ALA A 115 -5.26 -10.35 -12.86
N ILE A 116 -5.58 -10.00 -11.61
CA ILE A 116 -4.62 -9.90 -10.51
C ILE A 116 -3.86 -11.23 -10.29
N LEU A 117 -4.56 -12.36 -10.37
CA LEU A 117 -3.97 -13.69 -10.16
C LEU A 117 -3.14 -14.19 -11.35
N ASN A 118 -3.59 -13.90 -12.58
CA ASN A 118 -3.08 -14.52 -13.80
C ASN A 118 -2.22 -13.60 -14.66
N VAL A 119 -2.14 -12.30 -14.37
CA VAL A 119 -1.12 -11.43 -14.95
C VAL A 119 0.15 -11.56 -14.09
N PRO A 120 1.30 -11.90 -14.70
CA PRO A 120 2.53 -12.07 -13.94
C PRO A 120 3.09 -10.73 -13.45
N LEU A 121 3.62 -10.70 -12.22
CA LEU A 121 4.45 -9.62 -11.72
C LEU A 121 5.81 -9.69 -12.42
N ILE A 122 6.16 -8.66 -13.20
CA ILE A 122 7.44 -8.60 -13.92
C ILE A 122 8.47 -7.87 -13.06
N LEU A 123 9.04 -8.59 -12.10
CA LEU A 123 10.05 -8.07 -11.17
C LEU A 123 11.45 -8.48 -11.66
N THR A 124 12.00 -7.75 -12.63
CA THR A 124 13.31 -8.05 -13.24
C THR A 124 14.44 -8.18 -12.21
N ALA A 125 14.41 -7.39 -11.13
CA ALA A 125 15.38 -7.44 -10.05
C ALA A 125 15.15 -8.54 -8.98
N TRP A 126 14.03 -9.27 -9.03
CA TRP A 126 13.63 -10.27 -8.02
C TRP A 126 13.83 -11.73 -8.50
N GLY A 127 14.58 -11.94 -9.58
CA GLY A 127 14.84 -13.27 -10.13
C GLY A 127 13.78 -13.77 -11.13
N GLY A 128 12.93 -12.87 -11.65
CA GLY A 128 12.05 -13.14 -12.78
C GLY A 128 10.57 -12.90 -12.50
N SER A 129 9.73 -13.29 -13.46
CA SER A 129 8.29 -13.07 -13.42
C SER A 129 7.58 -14.12 -12.56
N LEU A 130 6.67 -13.70 -11.69
CA LEU A 130 5.90 -14.59 -10.80
C LEU A 130 4.42 -14.23 -10.81
N PHE A 131 3.54 -15.23 -10.77
CA PHE A 131 2.13 -14.99 -10.45
C PHE A 131 1.96 -14.59 -8.98
N LEU A 132 0.92 -13.82 -8.67
CA LEU A 132 0.72 -13.22 -7.36
C LEU A 132 0.78 -14.23 -6.21
N LYS A 133 0.08 -15.36 -6.35
CA LYS A 133 0.06 -16.42 -5.32
C LYS A 133 1.47 -16.94 -5.02
N LYS A 134 2.26 -17.20 -6.07
CA LYS A 134 3.63 -17.68 -5.92
C LYS A 134 4.53 -16.60 -5.30
N PHE A 135 4.39 -15.36 -5.74
CA PHE A 135 5.12 -14.20 -5.21
C PHE A 135 4.88 -14.05 -3.70
N ILE A 136 3.62 -14.00 -3.26
CA ILE A 136 3.26 -13.88 -1.84
C ILE A 136 3.76 -15.10 -1.04
N SER A 137 3.58 -16.33 -1.55
CA SER A 137 4.05 -17.54 -0.86
C SER A 137 5.57 -17.64 -0.73
N SER A 138 6.33 -16.97 -1.60
CA SER A 138 7.80 -16.98 -1.56
C SER A 138 8.34 -16.35 -0.27
N TRP A 139 7.57 -15.46 0.36
CA TRP A 139 7.88 -14.90 1.66
C TRP A 139 7.92 -15.98 2.75
N VAL A 140 6.98 -16.93 2.74
CA VAL A 140 6.96 -18.02 3.73
C VAL A 140 8.22 -18.87 3.60
N THR A 141 8.54 -19.31 2.38
CA THR A 141 9.73 -20.13 2.10
C THR A 141 11.02 -19.40 2.49
N SER A 142 11.17 -18.14 2.11
CA SER A 142 12.36 -17.34 2.43
C SER A 142 12.47 -17.01 3.93
N SER A 143 11.35 -16.89 4.64
CA SER A 143 11.34 -16.66 6.09
C SER A 143 11.81 -17.89 6.87
N ILE A 144 11.31 -19.07 6.49
CA ILE A 144 11.80 -20.34 7.06
C ILE A 144 13.29 -20.52 6.76
N GLN A 145 13.72 -20.31 5.52
CA GLN A 145 15.13 -20.43 5.15
C GLN A 145 16.03 -19.49 5.96
N GLN A 146 15.58 -18.27 6.25
CA GLN A 146 16.35 -17.33 7.10
C GLN A 146 16.54 -17.85 8.52
N VAL A 147 15.52 -18.47 9.11
CA VAL A 147 15.61 -19.08 10.45
C VAL A 147 16.50 -20.32 10.45
N GLU A 148 16.39 -21.16 9.41
CA GLU A 148 17.27 -22.31 9.21
C GLU A 148 18.74 -21.87 9.12
N ASN A 149 19.04 -20.85 8.31
CA ASN A 149 20.38 -20.30 8.15
C ASN A 149 20.95 -19.78 9.49
N GLN A 150 20.13 -19.13 10.32
CA GLN A 150 20.58 -18.71 11.65
C GLN A 150 20.89 -19.90 12.57
N THR A 151 20.13 -20.98 12.46
CA THR A 151 20.37 -22.19 13.26
C THR A 151 21.68 -22.87 12.83
N VAL A 152 21.97 -22.89 11.53
CA VAL A 152 23.25 -23.36 10.98
C VAL A 152 24.41 -22.51 11.49
N LEU A 153 24.29 -21.18 11.46
CA LEU A 153 25.30 -20.26 12.00
C LEU A 153 25.52 -20.47 13.50
N ALA A 154 24.46 -20.66 14.27
CA ALA A 154 24.54 -20.93 15.70
C ALA A 154 25.29 -22.24 16.01
N MET A 155 25.09 -23.29 15.20
CA MET A 155 25.87 -24.53 15.31
C MET A 155 27.35 -24.29 15.00
N ALA A 156 27.65 -23.58 13.91
CA ALA A 156 29.03 -23.28 13.52
C ALA A 156 29.77 -22.46 14.60
N ALA A 157 29.07 -21.56 15.27
CA ALA A 157 29.57 -20.77 16.39
C ALA A 157 29.52 -21.49 17.75
N GLN A 158 29.12 -22.76 17.80
CA GLN A 158 28.92 -23.53 19.05
C GLN A 158 28.04 -22.81 20.09
N SER A 159 27.06 -22.05 19.61
CA SER A 159 26.13 -21.28 20.45
C SER A 159 25.16 -22.19 21.19
N ASN A 160 24.65 -21.70 22.32
CA ASN A 160 23.57 -22.35 23.07
C ASN A 160 22.18 -21.91 22.58
N ILE A 161 21.14 -22.63 23.02
CA ILE A 161 19.75 -22.37 22.61
C ILE A 161 19.29 -20.95 22.98
N GLN A 162 19.73 -20.41 24.12
CA GLN A 162 19.36 -19.06 24.56
C GLN A 162 19.90 -17.99 23.60
N VAL A 163 21.15 -18.14 23.17
CA VAL A 163 21.79 -17.24 22.18
C VAL A 163 21.12 -17.36 20.80
N LEU A 164 20.75 -18.57 20.38
CA LEU A 164 19.98 -18.77 19.16
C LEU A 164 18.62 -18.06 19.24
N GLN A 165 17.88 -18.26 20.33
CA GLN A 165 16.58 -17.64 20.53
C GLN A 165 16.69 -16.11 20.55
N SER A 166 17.67 -15.54 21.25
CA SER A 166 17.89 -14.09 21.29
C SER A 166 18.26 -13.52 19.93
N THR A 167 19.02 -14.25 19.11
CA THR A 167 19.39 -13.85 17.75
C THR A 167 18.20 -13.88 16.80
N ILE A 168 17.34 -14.90 16.92
CA ILE A 168 16.14 -15.00 16.09
C ILE A 168 15.11 -13.93 16.49
N ASN A 169 14.81 -13.84 17.79
CA ASN A 169 13.75 -12.98 18.32
C ASN A 169 14.16 -11.51 18.41
N GLY A 170 15.41 -11.22 18.74
CA GLY A 170 15.86 -9.89 19.16
C GLY A 170 15.51 -9.60 20.62
N ALA A 171 16.05 -8.49 21.14
CA ALA A 171 15.89 -8.09 22.53
C ALA A 171 14.50 -7.49 22.83
N ALA A 172 13.89 -6.78 21.88
CA ALA A 172 12.60 -6.09 22.05
C ALA A 172 11.88 -5.98 20.70
N ILE A 173 10.56 -5.72 20.71
CA ILE A 173 9.78 -5.53 19.47
C ILE A 173 10.35 -4.31 18.75
N ASP A 174 10.79 -4.50 17.51
CA ASP A 174 11.33 -3.41 16.72
C ASP A 174 10.18 -2.54 16.22
N LYS A 175 10.11 -1.32 16.76
CA LYS A 175 9.13 -0.30 16.33
C LYS A 175 9.62 0.52 15.14
N THR A 176 10.93 0.51 14.88
CA THR A 176 11.58 1.30 13.83
C THR A 176 11.70 0.50 12.52
N GLN A 177 12.40 1.04 11.52
CA GLN A 177 12.68 0.32 10.26
C GLN A 177 14.06 -0.36 10.26
N VAL A 178 14.77 -0.36 11.39
CA VAL A 178 16.05 -1.05 11.52
C VAL A 178 15.77 -2.48 11.95
N SER A 179 16.29 -3.45 11.19
CA SER A 179 16.14 -4.86 11.52
C SER A 179 17.24 -5.31 12.48
N THR A 180 16.90 -5.52 13.75
CA THR A 180 17.88 -5.96 14.76
C THR A 180 17.91 -7.48 14.96
N SER A 181 16.90 -8.19 14.44
CA SER A 181 16.74 -9.64 14.58
C SER A 181 16.27 -10.31 13.30
N THR A 182 16.26 -11.65 13.29
CA THR A 182 15.71 -12.41 12.16
C THR A 182 14.21 -12.21 12.00
N ILE A 183 13.46 -12.18 13.09
CA ILE A 183 12.03 -11.86 13.05
C ILE A 183 11.80 -10.44 12.50
N SER A 184 12.59 -9.46 12.92
CA SER A 184 12.46 -8.09 12.42
C SER A 184 12.71 -8.00 10.91
N ARG A 185 13.68 -8.76 10.38
CA ARG A 185 13.90 -8.88 8.92
C ARG A 185 12.73 -9.56 8.22
N ILE A 186 12.18 -10.64 8.79
CA ILE A 186 11.02 -11.36 8.23
C ILE A 186 9.82 -10.41 8.10
N THR A 187 9.52 -9.64 9.16
CA THR A 187 8.43 -8.65 9.15
C THR A 187 8.70 -7.49 8.19
N TYR A 188 9.95 -7.03 8.07
CA TYR A 188 10.32 -6.02 7.08
C TYR A 188 10.15 -6.53 5.64
N ASN A 189 10.55 -7.76 5.37
CA ASN A 189 10.39 -8.40 4.06
C ASN A 189 8.90 -8.59 3.72
N TYR A 190 8.07 -8.98 4.70
CA TYR A 190 6.62 -9.08 4.53
C TYR A 190 6.02 -7.76 4.04
N ARG A 191 6.41 -6.62 4.65
CA ARG A 191 5.96 -5.30 4.21
C ARG A 191 6.35 -5.00 2.76
N THR A 192 7.55 -5.39 2.34
CA THR A 192 7.99 -5.23 0.94
C THR A 192 7.12 -6.06 -0.01
N ILE A 193 6.80 -7.30 0.37
CA ILE A 193 5.91 -8.19 -0.40
C ILE A 193 4.51 -7.60 -0.48
N ALA A 194 3.94 -7.17 0.66
CA ALA A 194 2.62 -6.54 0.73
C ALA A 194 2.52 -5.29 -0.14
N ASN A 195 3.47 -4.35 -0.02
CA ASN A 195 3.48 -3.12 -0.82
C ASN A 195 3.53 -3.41 -2.32
N THR A 196 4.34 -4.39 -2.72
CA THR A 196 4.52 -4.77 -4.12
C THR A 196 3.27 -5.47 -4.65
N ALA A 197 2.68 -6.38 -3.87
CA ALA A 197 1.44 -7.07 -4.20
C ALA A 197 0.25 -6.10 -4.36
N ILE A 198 0.14 -5.11 -3.46
CA ILE A 198 -0.89 -4.06 -3.52
C ILE A 198 -0.71 -3.19 -4.78
N GLN A 199 0.53 -2.79 -5.10
CA GLN A 199 0.78 -2.05 -6.34
C GLN A 199 0.41 -2.87 -7.57
N HIS A 200 0.72 -4.18 -7.58
CA HIS A 200 0.33 -5.08 -8.67
C HIS A 200 -1.18 -5.17 -8.83
N ALA A 201 -1.92 -5.32 -7.73
CA ALA A 201 -3.36 -5.38 -7.77
C ALA A 201 -3.98 -4.08 -8.29
N HIS A 202 -3.49 -2.94 -7.83
CA HIS A 202 -3.93 -1.63 -8.33
C HIS A 202 -3.66 -1.49 -9.84
N THR A 203 -2.45 -1.82 -10.32
CA THR A 203 -2.15 -1.78 -11.75
C THR A 203 -3.08 -2.69 -12.54
N CYS A 204 -3.29 -3.94 -12.11
CA CYS A 204 -4.19 -4.87 -12.81
C CYS A 204 -5.64 -4.34 -12.84
N ALA A 205 -6.11 -3.75 -11.75
CA ALA A 205 -7.43 -3.14 -11.68
C ALA A 205 -7.57 -1.95 -12.64
N ALA A 206 -6.59 -1.04 -12.67
CA ALA A 206 -6.54 0.08 -13.59
C ALA A 206 -6.49 -0.40 -15.05
N GLN A 207 -5.73 -1.46 -15.34
CA GLN A 207 -5.66 -2.04 -16.69
C GLN A 207 -7.00 -2.60 -17.15
N GLU A 208 -7.71 -3.35 -16.30
CA GLU A 208 -9.04 -3.83 -16.66
C GLU A 208 -10.02 -2.65 -16.82
N PHE A 209 -9.91 -1.62 -15.98
CA PHE A 209 -10.70 -0.40 -16.14
C PHE A 209 -10.44 0.31 -17.46
N TYR A 210 -9.18 0.51 -17.85
CA TYR A 210 -8.84 1.18 -19.10
C TYR A 210 -9.31 0.41 -20.33
N LYS A 211 -9.25 -0.92 -20.29
CA LYS A 211 -9.74 -1.78 -21.39
C LYS A 211 -11.26 -1.73 -21.54
N GLU A 212 -12.01 -1.63 -20.44
CA GLU A 212 -13.48 -1.51 -20.48
C GLU A 212 -13.96 -0.12 -20.94
N ASN A 213 -13.04 0.84 -21.05
CA ASN A 213 -13.31 2.23 -21.44
C ASN A 213 -12.32 2.66 -22.56
N ASP A 214 -12.02 1.77 -23.51
CA ASP A 214 -11.03 1.99 -24.58
C ASP A 214 -11.51 2.99 -25.65
N ASP A 215 -12.80 3.28 -25.70
CA ASP A 215 -13.39 4.38 -26.45
C ASP A 215 -12.95 5.74 -25.86
N LEU A 216 -12.95 5.86 -24.53
CA LEU A 216 -12.56 7.05 -23.77
C LEU A 216 -11.04 7.17 -23.60
N ILE A 217 -10.34 6.06 -23.38
CA ILE A 217 -8.91 6.03 -23.04
C ILE A 217 -8.10 5.49 -24.21
N LYS A 218 -7.29 6.34 -24.83
CA LYS A 218 -6.55 6.05 -26.06
C LYS A 218 -5.18 5.43 -25.77
N GLU A 219 -4.49 5.99 -24.80
CA GLU A 219 -3.12 5.62 -24.44
C GLU A 219 -2.97 5.66 -22.93
N GLU A 220 -1.83 5.15 -22.46
CA GLU A 220 -1.40 5.29 -21.09
C GLU A 220 0.00 5.89 -21.05
N GLU A 221 0.24 6.81 -20.12
CA GLU A 221 1.55 7.39 -19.88
C GLU A 221 2.16 6.80 -18.60
N PHE A 222 3.41 6.36 -18.68
CA PHE A 222 4.12 5.88 -17.50
C PHE A 222 4.50 7.06 -16.61
N SER A 223 4.02 7.08 -15.37
CA SER A 223 4.30 8.14 -14.40
C SER A 223 5.11 7.62 -13.23
N ALA A 224 6.34 8.11 -13.12
CA ALA A 224 7.19 7.86 -11.98
C ALA A 224 6.99 8.96 -10.91
N ILE A 225 7.12 8.59 -9.64
CA ILE A 225 7.13 9.57 -8.55
C ILE A 225 8.41 10.41 -8.64
N LEU A 226 8.29 11.73 -8.51
CA LEU A 226 9.44 12.64 -8.54
C LEU A 226 10.09 12.78 -7.16
N ASP A 227 10.74 11.71 -6.69
CA ASP A 227 11.52 11.72 -5.46
C ASP A 227 12.85 10.97 -5.55
N ASN A 228 13.65 11.05 -4.49
CA ASN A 228 14.97 10.42 -4.41
C ASN A 228 14.94 8.89 -4.26
N LYS A 229 13.77 8.28 -4.07
CA LYS A 229 13.60 6.82 -3.93
C LYS A 229 13.14 6.16 -5.23
N THR A 230 12.76 6.95 -6.24
CA THR A 230 12.40 6.42 -7.56
C THR A 230 13.62 5.75 -8.21
N SER A 231 13.42 4.57 -8.79
CA SER A 231 14.50 3.81 -9.45
C SER A 231 14.93 4.46 -10.77
N SER A 232 16.16 4.17 -11.22
CA SER A 232 16.64 4.61 -12.55
C SER A 232 15.74 4.11 -13.67
N THR A 233 15.26 2.87 -13.59
CA THR A 233 14.29 2.29 -14.54
C THR A 233 13.01 3.11 -14.61
N CYS A 234 12.40 3.44 -13.46
CA CYS A 234 11.18 4.23 -13.45
C CYS A 234 11.42 5.66 -13.96
N ARG A 235 12.54 6.29 -13.60
CA ARG A 235 12.90 7.62 -14.14
C ARG A 235 13.03 7.61 -15.66
N ALA A 236 13.68 6.57 -16.21
CA ALA A 236 13.89 6.45 -17.65
C ALA A 236 12.60 6.17 -18.44
N LEU A 237 11.59 5.58 -17.80
CA LEU A 237 10.29 5.30 -18.41
C LEU A 237 9.29 6.46 -18.26
N SER A 238 9.54 7.40 -17.35
CA SER A 238 8.60 8.48 -17.04
C SER A 238 8.29 9.34 -18.27
N GLY A 239 7.01 9.54 -18.56
CA GLY A 239 6.52 10.30 -19.72
C GLY A 239 6.39 9.48 -21.00
N ASN A 240 6.87 8.23 -21.04
CA ASN A 240 6.66 7.37 -22.20
C ASN A 240 5.18 6.95 -22.29
N ARG A 241 4.65 6.99 -23.51
CA ARG A 241 3.27 6.60 -23.82
C ARG A 241 3.21 5.25 -24.49
N TYR A 242 2.15 4.52 -24.19
CA TYR A 242 1.90 3.18 -24.70
C TYR A 242 0.42 3.02 -25.05
N PRO A 243 0.08 2.16 -26.02
CA PRO A 243 -1.29 1.69 -26.17
C PRO A 243 -1.82 1.07 -24.87
N VAL A 244 -3.14 1.11 -24.67
CA VAL A 244 -3.79 0.49 -23.52
C VAL A 244 -3.40 -0.99 -23.42
N GLY A 245 -2.99 -1.45 -22.24
CA GLY A 245 -2.55 -2.84 -22.06
C GLY A 245 -1.11 -3.14 -22.51
N ALA A 246 -0.41 -2.20 -23.13
CA ALA A 246 0.92 -2.42 -23.69
C ALA A 246 2.04 -1.74 -22.89
N GLY A 247 3.27 -2.25 -23.06
CA GLY A 247 4.46 -1.69 -22.43
C GLY A 247 4.67 -2.12 -20.97
N PRO A 248 5.65 -1.53 -20.27
CA PRO A 248 6.02 -1.92 -18.91
C PRO A 248 4.96 -1.48 -17.89
N MET A 249 4.53 -2.42 -17.04
CA MET A 249 3.50 -2.22 -16.03
C MET A 249 4.09 -2.27 -14.63
N PRO A 250 3.93 -1.22 -13.80
CA PRO A 250 4.31 -1.28 -12.39
C PRO A 250 3.56 -2.40 -11.64
N PRO A 251 4.15 -3.02 -10.60
CA PRO A 251 5.47 -2.74 -10.06
C PRO A 251 6.59 -3.38 -10.90
N LEU A 252 7.61 -2.58 -11.24
CA LEU A 252 8.82 -3.05 -11.95
C LEU A 252 9.93 -3.50 -11.00
N HIS A 253 9.78 -3.20 -9.70
CA HIS A 253 10.73 -3.51 -8.65
C HIS A 253 10.01 -3.54 -7.30
N PRO A 254 10.64 -4.10 -6.24
CA PRO A 254 10.07 -4.05 -4.90
C PRO A 254 9.79 -2.62 -4.45
N ASN A 255 8.66 -2.42 -3.79
CA ASN A 255 8.19 -1.10 -3.33
C ASN A 255 8.06 -0.04 -4.45
N CYS A 256 7.80 -0.46 -5.70
CA CYS A 256 7.50 0.47 -6.78
C CYS A 256 6.22 1.27 -6.46
N ARG A 257 6.25 2.57 -6.75
CA ARG A 257 5.16 3.54 -6.55
C ARG A 257 4.79 4.27 -7.85
N SER A 258 5.39 3.85 -8.95
CA SER A 258 5.05 4.35 -10.28
C SER A 258 3.71 3.76 -10.71
N GLN A 259 3.04 4.45 -11.61
CA GLN A 259 1.72 4.07 -12.12
C GLN A 259 1.59 4.33 -13.61
N ARG A 260 0.45 3.95 -14.16
CA ARG A 260 0.07 4.17 -15.57
C ARG A 260 -1.11 5.14 -15.59
N LEU A 261 -0.88 6.33 -16.11
CA LEU A 261 -1.87 7.39 -16.20
C LEU A 261 -2.73 7.17 -17.46
N PRO A 262 -4.06 7.26 -17.36
CA PRO A 262 -4.91 7.17 -18.54
C PRO A 262 -4.81 8.47 -19.33
N ILE A 263 -4.64 8.36 -20.65
CA ILE A 263 -4.68 9.48 -21.59
C ILE A 263 -5.98 9.37 -22.38
N LEU A 264 -6.84 10.36 -22.19
CA LEU A 264 -8.12 10.43 -22.87
C LEU A 264 -7.95 10.61 -24.37
N ASN A 265 -8.90 10.04 -25.11
CA ASN A 265 -8.99 10.18 -26.55
C ASN A 265 -9.36 11.63 -26.92
N ASP A 266 -8.60 12.21 -27.85
CA ASP A 266 -8.74 13.60 -28.31
C ASP A 266 -10.16 13.94 -28.78
N LYS A 267 -10.96 12.94 -29.19
CA LYS A 267 -12.38 13.12 -29.58
C LYS A 267 -13.30 13.51 -28.42
N PHE A 268 -12.91 13.21 -27.18
CA PHE A 268 -13.67 13.53 -25.97
C PHE A 268 -13.00 14.66 -25.17
N ALA A 269 -12.01 15.32 -25.79
CA ALA A 269 -11.28 16.47 -25.28
C ALA A 269 -12.18 17.61 -24.77
N ASN A 270 -13.27 17.84 -25.49
CA ASN A 270 -14.31 18.84 -25.27
C ASN A 270 -15.34 18.44 -24.21
N LEU A 271 -15.37 17.17 -23.80
CA LEU A 271 -16.29 16.60 -22.82
C LEU A 271 -15.68 16.49 -21.42
N ILE A 272 -14.36 16.72 -21.34
CA ILE A 272 -13.67 16.97 -20.08
C ILE A 272 -14.23 18.26 -19.50
N ILE A 273 -14.61 18.22 -18.22
CA ILE A 273 -15.01 19.42 -17.48
C ILE A 273 -13.78 20.34 -17.40
N THR A 274 -13.66 21.21 -18.40
CA THR A 274 -12.51 22.07 -18.67
C THR A 274 -12.68 23.46 -18.08
N LYS A 275 -13.86 23.77 -17.50
CA LYS A 275 -13.93 24.88 -16.58
C LYS A 275 -13.07 24.50 -15.38
N PRO A 276 -11.97 25.22 -15.10
CA PRO A 276 -11.38 25.06 -13.78
C PRO A 276 -12.52 25.34 -12.80
N ILE A 277 -12.66 24.50 -11.77
CA ILE A 277 -13.55 24.85 -10.68
C ILE A 277 -12.83 26.01 -9.94
N GLY A 278 -12.80 27.23 -10.50
CA GLY A 278 -12.08 28.40 -9.94
C GLY A 278 -11.04 29.06 -10.85
N ARG A 279 -10.58 30.25 -10.47
CA ARG A 279 -9.61 31.12 -11.17
C ARG A 279 -8.17 30.96 -10.65
N SER A 280 -7.72 29.76 -10.32
CA SER A 280 -6.37 29.60 -9.76
C SER A 280 -5.32 29.61 -10.88
N GLU A 281 -4.76 30.79 -11.17
CA GLU A 281 -3.76 30.94 -12.23
C GLU A 281 -2.32 30.76 -11.71
N TRP A 282 -2.03 31.05 -10.42
CA TRP A 282 -0.66 30.98 -9.88
C TRP A 282 -0.56 30.80 -8.35
N GLY A 283 -1.03 29.67 -7.79
CA GLY A 283 -0.76 29.35 -6.37
C GLY A 283 -1.50 30.20 -5.33
N GLU A 284 -2.56 30.90 -5.74
CA GLU A 284 -3.39 31.74 -4.86
C GLU A 284 -4.38 30.94 -3.99
N GLU A 285 -4.49 29.63 -4.21
CA GLU A 285 -5.45 28.77 -3.53
C GLU A 285 -4.74 27.81 -2.56
N SER A 286 -5.19 27.80 -1.30
CA SER A 286 -4.77 26.83 -0.30
C SER A 286 -5.42 25.46 -0.51
N TYR A 287 -4.79 24.41 0.01
CA TYR A 287 -5.28 23.03 -0.13
C TYR A 287 -6.74 22.85 0.30
N TYR A 288 -7.15 23.50 1.41
CA TYR A 288 -8.51 23.36 1.90
C TYR A 288 -9.49 24.22 1.11
N GLU A 289 -9.08 25.36 0.54
CA GLU A 289 -9.93 26.11 -0.38
C GLU A 289 -10.23 25.26 -1.62
N TRP A 290 -9.20 24.63 -2.20
CA TRP A 290 -9.36 23.65 -3.27
C TRP A 290 -10.26 22.47 -2.86
N LEU A 291 -10.11 21.96 -1.63
CA LEU A 291 -10.86 20.81 -1.17
C LEU A 291 -12.34 21.14 -0.95
N SER A 292 -12.66 22.35 -0.52
CA SER A 292 -14.04 22.79 -0.20
C SER A 292 -14.98 22.73 -1.41
N ARG A 293 -14.44 22.92 -2.62
CA ARG A 293 -15.18 22.87 -3.89
C ARG A 293 -15.29 21.48 -4.51
N GLN A 294 -14.64 20.48 -3.92
CA GLN A 294 -14.72 19.09 -4.39
C GLN A 294 -16.07 18.46 -4.01
N PRO A 295 -16.59 17.48 -4.77
CA PRO A 295 -17.79 16.74 -4.39
C PRO A 295 -17.66 16.08 -3.00
N ALA A 296 -18.77 15.93 -2.27
CA ALA A 296 -18.76 15.37 -0.90
C ALA A 296 -18.03 14.02 -0.81
N LYS A 297 -18.26 13.13 -1.78
CA LYS A 297 -17.57 11.83 -1.88
C LYS A 297 -16.04 11.97 -1.97
N ARG A 298 -15.54 12.96 -2.71
CA ARG A 298 -14.10 13.26 -2.84
C ARG A 298 -13.52 13.83 -1.55
N GLN A 299 -14.27 14.68 -0.85
CA GLN A 299 -13.85 15.21 0.45
C GLN A 299 -13.75 14.10 1.51
N ASP A 300 -14.73 13.18 1.54
CA ASP A 300 -14.73 12.04 2.47
C ASP A 300 -13.62 11.04 2.16
N LEU A 301 -13.30 10.83 0.88
CA LEU A 301 -12.18 10.01 0.46
C LEU A 301 -10.83 10.56 0.97
N ILE A 302 -10.66 11.89 0.94
CA ILE A 302 -9.41 12.56 1.31
C ILE A 302 -9.24 12.69 2.83
N LEU A 303 -10.28 13.11 3.53
CA LEU A 303 -10.24 13.45 4.96
C LEU A 303 -10.70 12.29 5.87
N GLY A 304 -11.40 11.31 5.31
CA GLY A 304 -12.22 10.35 6.04
C GLY A 304 -13.63 10.91 6.31
N PRO A 305 -14.65 10.05 6.48
CA PRO A 305 -16.05 10.46 6.52
C PRO A 305 -16.37 11.44 7.65
N THR A 306 -15.83 11.24 8.85
CA THR A 306 -16.09 12.13 9.98
C THR A 306 -15.47 13.52 9.80
N ARG A 307 -14.21 13.60 9.34
CA ARG A 307 -13.55 14.88 9.10
C ARG A 307 -14.13 15.58 7.87
N GLY A 308 -14.50 14.83 6.83
CA GLY A 308 -15.17 15.36 5.64
C GLY A 308 -16.54 15.95 5.97
N LYS A 309 -17.35 15.27 6.79
CA LYS A 309 -18.61 15.84 7.31
C LYS A 309 -18.36 17.11 8.13
N LEU A 310 -17.39 17.10 9.04
CA LEU A 310 -17.03 18.29 9.83
C LEU A 310 -16.59 19.46 8.93
N PHE A 311 -15.86 19.16 7.86
CA PHE A 311 -15.36 20.16 6.93
C PHE A 311 -16.50 20.84 6.15
N ARG A 312 -17.51 20.07 5.72
CA ARG A 312 -18.68 20.59 5.00
C ARG A 312 -19.69 21.28 5.91
N ASP A 313 -20.05 20.60 7.01
CA ASP A 313 -21.24 20.94 7.79
C ASP A 313 -20.88 21.71 9.07
N GLY A 314 -19.60 21.71 9.48
CA GLY A 314 -19.15 22.37 10.71
C GLY A 314 -19.07 23.89 10.62
N GLY A 315 -19.29 24.47 9.44
CA GLY A 315 -19.26 25.91 9.21
C GLY A 315 -17.90 26.55 9.52
N LEU A 316 -16.81 25.78 9.35
CA LEU A 316 -15.44 26.25 9.45
C LEU A 316 -15.00 26.79 8.08
N SER A 317 -14.25 27.89 8.07
CA SER A 317 -13.55 28.29 6.85
C SER A 317 -12.44 27.28 6.52
N PRO A 318 -12.03 27.16 5.24
CA PRO A 318 -10.92 26.31 4.86
C PRO A 318 -9.63 26.55 5.68
N GLU A 319 -9.30 27.81 5.95
CA GLU A 319 -8.13 28.20 6.73
C GLU A 319 -8.27 27.76 8.18
N ARG A 320 -9.47 27.93 8.77
CA ARG A 320 -9.72 27.49 10.14
C ARG A 320 -9.67 25.97 10.24
N PHE A 321 -10.20 25.26 9.26
CA PHE A 321 -10.11 23.80 9.22
C PHE A 321 -8.65 23.33 9.08
N ALA A 322 -7.84 24.01 8.26
CA ALA A 322 -6.40 23.74 8.11
C ALA A 322 -5.64 23.88 9.44
N GLN A 323 -5.93 24.92 10.21
CA GLN A 323 -5.33 25.16 11.53
C GLN A 323 -5.68 24.06 12.55
N LEU A 324 -6.77 23.34 12.35
CA LEU A 324 -7.23 22.26 13.23
C LEU A 324 -6.67 20.89 12.84
N GLN A 325 -5.74 20.81 11.89
CA GLN A 325 -5.13 19.52 11.51
C GLN A 325 -3.89 19.17 12.30
N LEU A 326 -3.17 20.18 12.81
CA LEU A 326 -1.90 20.01 13.50
C LEU A 326 -1.90 20.78 14.82
N HIS A 327 -1.32 20.15 15.85
CA HIS A 327 -0.89 20.83 17.06
C HIS A 327 0.29 21.77 16.75
N LYS A 328 0.59 22.73 17.64
CA LYS A 328 1.72 23.66 17.48
C LYS A 328 3.08 22.97 17.31
N ASN A 329 3.21 21.72 17.75
CA ASN A 329 4.41 20.89 17.58
C ASN A 329 4.39 20.05 16.30
N PHE A 330 3.52 20.39 15.34
CA PHE A 330 3.34 19.69 14.06
C PHE A 330 2.87 18.23 14.17
N LYS A 331 2.35 17.81 15.33
CA LYS A 331 1.69 16.49 15.47
C LYS A 331 0.24 16.56 14.95
N PRO A 332 -0.24 15.55 14.21
CA PRO A 332 -1.64 15.47 13.80
C PRO A 332 -2.61 15.58 14.98
N MET A 333 -3.65 16.39 14.84
CA MET A 333 -4.75 16.46 15.81
C MET A 333 -5.69 15.26 15.66
N THR A 334 -6.09 14.67 16.79
CA THR A 334 -7.17 13.69 16.81
C THR A 334 -8.53 14.39 16.66
N LEU A 335 -9.57 13.64 16.29
CA LEU A 335 -10.94 14.18 16.28
C LEU A 335 -11.34 14.75 17.65
N LYS A 336 -10.92 14.08 18.74
CA LYS A 336 -11.15 14.56 20.12
C LYS A 336 -10.41 15.87 20.40
N ASP A 337 -9.21 16.05 19.88
CA ASP A 337 -8.49 17.33 19.98
C ASP A 337 -9.21 18.43 19.19
N MET A 338 -9.62 18.14 17.96
CA MET A 338 -10.35 19.08 17.11
C MET A 338 -11.67 19.53 17.78
N GLN A 339 -12.40 18.60 18.41
CA GLN A 339 -13.64 18.92 19.13
C GLN A 339 -13.39 19.86 20.31
N LYS A 340 -12.28 19.71 21.04
CA LYS A 340 -11.90 20.64 22.12
C LYS A 340 -11.65 22.06 21.61
N PHE A 341 -11.03 22.21 20.43
CA PHE A 341 -10.70 23.52 19.86
C PHE A 341 -11.83 24.16 19.03
N ALA A 342 -12.80 23.38 18.56
CA ALA A 342 -13.91 23.84 17.75
C ALA A 342 -15.24 23.11 18.08
N PRO A 343 -15.72 23.13 19.34
CA PRO A 343 -16.87 22.33 19.77
C PRO A 343 -18.15 22.67 19.00
N LYS A 344 -18.40 23.97 18.76
CA LYS A 344 -19.54 24.45 17.97
C LYS A 344 -19.57 23.91 16.53
N ALA A 345 -18.41 23.62 15.94
CA ALA A 345 -18.36 23.05 14.60
C ALA A 345 -18.81 21.59 14.60
N PHE A 346 -18.48 20.83 15.65
CA PHE A 346 -18.94 19.44 15.82
C PHE A 346 -20.44 19.39 16.09
N GLU A 347 -20.95 20.31 16.91
CA GLU A 347 -22.40 20.46 17.14
C GLU A 347 -23.14 20.78 15.84
N ARG A 348 -22.67 21.77 15.07
CA ARG A 348 -23.26 22.14 13.77
C ARG A 348 -23.23 20.99 12.76
N ALA A 349 -22.13 20.25 12.72
CA ALA A 349 -22.00 19.08 11.87
C ALA A 349 -22.78 17.85 12.38
N GLY A 350 -23.40 17.92 13.57
CA GLY A 350 -24.07 16.78 14.21
C GLY A 350 -23.15 15.57 14.36
N ILE A 351 -21.93 15.79 14.87
CA ILE A 351 -20.91 14.75 15.11
C ILE A 351 -20.74 14.55 16.60
N GLU A 352 -21.14 13.38 17.08
CA GLU A 352 -20.84 12.91 18.44
C GLU A 352 -19.69 11.90 18.39
N LEU A 353 -18.58 12.22 19.07
CA LEU A 353 -17.44 11.32 19.16
C LEU A 353 -17.66 10.35 20.33
N LYS A 354 -17.55 9.05 20.06
CA LYS A 354 -17.59 8.00 21.10
C LYS A 354 -16.30 7.95 21.93
#